data_AF-A0A1V3XEK0-F1
#
_entry.id   AF-A0A1V3XEK0-F1
#
_cell.length_a   1.000
_cell.length_b   1.000
_cell.length_c   1.000
_cell.angle_alpha   90.00
_cell.angle_beta   90.00
_cell.angle_gamma   90.00
#
_symmetry.space_group_name_H-M   'P 1'
#
loop_
_entity.id
_entity.type
_entity.pdbx_description
1 polymer ?
#
loop_
_entity_poly.entity_id
_entity_poly.type
_entity_poly.pdbx_seq_one_letter_code
_entity_poly.pdbx_strand_id
1 'polypeptide(L)'
;MSDHSTFADRHIGLDDEAVRTMLAVIGVDTLDDLASKAVPAGILDALTDAGTAPGLDRLPPAASEAEALAELRALADANTVAVSMIGQGYYDTFTPPVLLRNIMENPAWYTAYTPYQPEISQGRLEALLNFQTMITDLTGLEIANASMLDEGTAAAEAMTLMHRATRSRSNRLAVDVDVFTQTATVLATRAKPLGIEIVTADLRNGLPEGELFGVIAQLPGASGRITDWTALVQQAHDRGALVALGADLLALTLITPPGEIGADVAFGTTQRFGVPMGFGGPHAGYLSVHAKHARQLPGRLVGVSVDGDGNPAYRLALQTREQHIRRDKATSNICTAQVLLAVMAAMYASYHGAAG
;
A
#
# COMPACT_ATOMS: atom_id res chain seq x y z
N MET A 1 10.10 -13.55 45.55
CA MET A 1 8.77 -13.89 44.99
C MET A 1 8.69 -13.16 43.68
N SER A 2 8.74 -13.87 42.56
CA SER A 2 8.75 -13.25 41.24
C SER A 2 7.38 -12.66 40.96
N ASP A 3 7.33 -11.33 40.99
CA ASP A 3 6.21 -10.51 40.58
C ASP A 3 6.09 -10.61 39.05
N HIS A 4 5.37 -11.62 38.57
CA HIS A 4 5.17 -11.82 37.14
C HIS A 4 3.98 -10.97 36.68
N SER A 5 4.23 -9.71 36.31
CA SER A 5 3.24 -8.90 35.58
C SER A 5 2.85 -9.61 34.29
N THR A 6 1.55 -9.71 34.00
CA THR A 6 1.05 -10.28 32.74
C THR A 6 1.23 -9.30 31.58
N PHE A 7 1.11 -9.78 30.34
CA PHE A 7 1.08 -8.88 29.17
C PHE A 7 -0.10 -7.90 29.26
N ALA A 8 -1.25 -8.32 29.80
CA ALA A 8 -2.41 -7.45 29.98
C ALA A 8 -2.09 -6.25 30.88
N ASP A 9 -1.31 -6.45 31.94
CA ASP A 9 -0.87 -5.37 32.84
C ASP A 9 0.08 -4.35 32.18
N ARG A 10 0.72 -4.73 31.06
CA ARG A 10 1.58 -3.83 30.25
C ARG A 10 0.82 -3.19 29.10
N HIS A 11 -0.16 -3.90 28.56
CA HIS A 11 -0.98 -3.46 27.43
C HIS A 11 -2.08 -2.49 27.85
N ILE A 12 -2.75 -2.77 28.97
CA ILE A 12 -3.82 -1.94 29.53
C ILE A 12 -3.17 -0.89 30.42
N GLY A 13 -3.27 0.38 30.02
CA GLY A 13 -2.65 1.48 30.76
C GLY A 13 -3.33 1.87 32.07
N LEU A 14 -4.51 1.31 32.37
CA LEU A 14 -5.30 1.63 33.57
C LEU A 14 -5.11 0.55 34.62
N ASP A 15 -4.79 0.95 35.85
CA ASP A 15 -4.82 0.09 37.03
C ASP A 15 -6.19 0.13 37.74
N ASP A 16 -6.36 -0.70 38.77
CA ASP A 16 -7.61 -0.80 39.53
C ASP A 16 -8.02 0.52 40.22
N GLU A 17 -7.08 1.37 40.58
CA GLU A 17 -7.38 2.66 41.21
C GLU A 17 -7.89 3.67 40.17
N ALA A 18 -7.25 3.73 39.01
CA ALA A 18 -7.69 4.52 37.87
C ALA A 18 -9.08 4.08 37.40
N VAL A 19 -9.31 2.76 37.27
CA VAL A 19 -10.62 2.20 36.89
C VAL A 19 -11.69 2.61 37.90
N ARG A 20 -11.47 2.44 39.21
CA ARG A 20 -12.43 2.87 40.24
C ARG A 20 -12.73 4.36 40.19
N THR A 21 -11.69 5.17 39.99
CA THR A 21 -11.84 6.63 39.86
C THR A 21 -12.71 6.99 38.66
N MET A 22 -12.47 6.37 37.50
CA MET A 22 -13.24 6.61 36.29
C MET A 22 -14.70 6.15 36.45
N LEU A 23 -14.92 4.97 37.01
CA LEU A 23 -16.26 4.42 37.29
C LEU A 23 -17.09 5.34 38.21
N ALA A 24 -16.47 5.84 39.28
CA ALA A 24 -17.11 6.79 40.18
C ALA A 24 -17.50 8.11 39.48
N VAL A 25 -16.66 8.62 38.57
CA VAL A 25 -16.94 9.84 37.78
C VAL A 25 -18.16 9.66 36.88
N ILE A 26 -18.29 8.49 36.24
CA ILE A 26 -19.42 8.21 35.33
C ILE A 26 -20.67 7.67 36.04
N GLY A 27 -20.61 7.45 37.36
CA GLY A 27 -21.75 6.99 38.17
C GLY A 27 -22.13 5.54 37.90
N VAL A 28 -21.14 4.66 37.70
CA VAL A 28 -21.31 3.23 37.44
C VAL A 28 -20.48 2.44 38.45
N ASP A 29 -21.00 1.32 38.94
CA ASP A 29 -20.39 0.62 40.08
C ASP A 29 -19.24 -0.32 39.67
N THR A 30 -19.35 -0.97 38.51
CA THR A 30 -18.38 -1.96 38.01
C THR A 30 -18.22 -1.88 36.49
N LEU A 31 -17.17 -2.52 35.96
CA LEU A 31 -17.02 -2.69 34.52
C LEU A 31 -18.15 -3.54 33.91
N ASP A 32 -18.70 -4.50 34.64
CA ASP A 32 -19.85 -5.30 34.20
C ASP A 32 -21.12 -4.45 34.10
N ASP A 33 -21.38 -3.58 35.08
CA ASP A 33 -22.48 -2.63 35.05
C ASP A 33 -22.32 -1.67 33.85
N LEU A 34 -21.09 -1.18 33.61
CA LEU A 34 -20.77 -0.36 32.43
C LEU A 34 -21.09 -1.10 31.12
N ALA A 35 -20.63 -2.35 30.99
CA ALA A 35 -20.85 -3.16 29.80
C ALA A 35 -22.35 -3.40 29.55
N SER A 36 -23.12 -3.72 30.59
CA SER A 36 -24.56 -3.98 30.49
C SER A 36 -25.38 -2.74 30.11
N LYS A 37 -24.93 -1.55 30.53
CA LYS A 37 -25.54 -0.26 30.17
C LYS A 37 -25.13 0.21 28.77
N ALA A 38 -23.91 -0.12 28.32
CA ALA A 38 -23.36 0.33 27.05
C ALA A 38 -23.76 -0.59 25.87
N VAL A 39 -23.81 -1.91 26.08
CA VAL A 39 -24.06 -2.90 25.04
C VAL A 39 -25.51 -3.39 25.14
N PRO A 40 -26.32 -3.30 24.07
CA PRO A 40 -27.69 -3.80 24.08
C PRO A 40 -27.77 -5.29 24.43
N ALA A 41 -28.66 -5.65 25.37
CA ALA A 41 -28.77 -7.01 25.90
C ALA A 41 -28.98 -8.12 24.84
N GLY A 42 -29.60 -7.80 23.70
CA GLY A 42 -29.81 -8.76 22.62
C GLY A 42 -28.54 -9.18 21.86
N ILE A 43 -27.43 -8.46 22.05
CA ILE A 43 -26.12 -8.76 21.43
C ILE A 43 -24.99 -8.83 22.47
N LEU A 44 -25.30 -8.68 23.76
CA LEU A 44 -24.35 -8.89 24.83
C LEU A 44 -24.29 -10.38 25.12
N ASP A 45 -23.14 -10.99 24.83
CA ASP A 45 -22.95 -12.42 25.07
C ASP A 45 -23.00 -12.72 26.58
N ALA A 46 -23.85 -13.68 26.95
CA ALA A 46 -23.89 -14.20 28.31
C ALA A 46 -22.64 -15.05 28.57
N LEU A 47 -21.99 -14.85 29.73
CA LEU A 47 -20.87 -15.67 30.17
C LEU A 47 -21.30 -17.14 30.29
N THR A 48 -20.39 -18.04 29.94
CA THR A 48 -20.56 -19.48 30.18
C THR A 48 -20.47 -19.81 31.67
N ASP A 49 -20.78 -21.04 32.06
CA ASP A 49 -20.62 -21.53 33.44
C ASP A 49 -19.18 -21.39 33.96
N ALA A 50 -18.20 -21.27 33.06
CA ALA A 50 -16.79 -21.03 33.38
C ALA A 50 -16.44 -19.54 33.59
N GLY A 51 -17.42 -18.62 33.49
CA GLY A 51 -17.21 -17.18 33.68
C GLY A 51 -16.56 -16.48 32.48
N THR A 52 -16.52 -17.11 31.31
CA THR A 52 -15.91 -16.57 30.08
C THR A 52 -16.95 -16.35 29.00
N ALA A 53 -16.74 -15.38 28.11
CA ALA A 53 -17.62 -15.21 26.96
C ALA A 53 -17.55 -16.45 26.02
N PRO A 54 -18.65 -16.83 25.35
CA PRO A 54 -18.68 -17.97 24.45
C PRO A 54 -17.61 -17.87 23.36
N GLY A 55 -16.85 -18.94 23.15
CA GLY A 55 -15.77 -18.99 22.16
C GLY A 55 -14.40 -18.61 22.73
N LEU A 56 -14.34 -17.79 23.79
CA LEU A 56 -13.08 -17.52 24.50
C LEU A 56 -12.63 -18.74 25.34
N ASP A 57 -13.58 -19.56 25.78
CA ASP A 57 -13.35 -20.84 26.47
C ASP A 57 -12.57 -21.86 25.61
N ARG A 58 -12.47 -21.63 24.29
CA ARG A 58 -11.74 -22.49 23.34
C ARG A 58 -10.33 -21.99 23.05
N LEU A 59 -9.94 -20.84 23.56
CA LEU A 59 -8.58 -20.31 23.38
C LEU A 59 -7.61 -21.05 24.30
N PRO A 60 -6.33 -21.20 23.89
CA PRO A 60 -5.31 -21.67 24.81
C PRO A 60 -5.17 -20.69 25.98
N PRO A 61 -4.65 -21.15 27.13
CA PRO A 61 -4.27 -20.26 28.21
C PRO A 61 -3.35 -19.13 27.72
N ALA A 62 -3.45 -17.95 28.33
CA ALA A 62 -2.59 -16.82 27.97
C ALA A 62 -1.12 -17.18 28.19
N ALA A 63 -0.31 -17.07 27.14
CA ALA A 63 1.14 -17.17 27.23
C ALA A 63 1.74 -15.88 27.81
N SER A 64 2.82 -16.00 28.57
CA SER A 64 3.68 -14.87 28.88
C SER A 64 4.39 -14.35 27.62
N GLU A 65 4.95 -13.13 27.67
CA GLU A 65 5.71 -12.57 26.54
C GLU A 65 6.89 -13.47 26.12
N ALA A 66 7.57 -14.09 27.10
CA ALA A 66 8.69 -14.97 26.83
C ALA A 66 8.26 -16.31 26.20
N GLU A 67 7.15 -16.88 26.66
CA GLU A 67 6.57 -18.10 26.08
C GLU A 67 6.11 -17.84 24.65
N ALA A 68 5.39 -16.74 24.41
CA ALA A 68 4.92 -16.37 23.08
C ALA A 68 6.09 -16.23 22.08
N LEU A 69 7.21 -15.59 22.48
CA LEU A 69 8.39 -15.49 21.63
C LEU A 69 9.04 -16.85 21.34
N ALA A 70 9.11 -17.74 22.33
CA ALA A 70 9.66 -19.09 22.16
C ALA A 70 8.79 -19.94 21.22
N GLU A 71 7.47 -19.91 21.39
CA GLU A 71 6.50 -20.60 20.53
C GLU A 71 6.57 -20.08 19.09
N LEU A 72 6.56 -18.76 18.90
CA LEU A 72 6.68 -18.15 17.58
C LEU A 72 8.04 -18.46 16.93
N ARG A 73 9.11 -18.58 17.71
CA ARG A 73 10.43 -18.99 17.19
C ARG A 73 10.40 -20.42 16.65
N ALA A 74 9.80 -21.36 17.39
CA ALA A 74 9.67 -22.74 16.93
C ALA A 74 8.87 -22.85 15.63
N LEU A 75 7.80 -22.06 15.48
CA LEU A 75 7.03 -21.96 14.23
C LEU A 75 7.87 -21.35 13.09
N ALA A 76 8.62 -20.28 13.38
CA ALA A 76 9.49 -19.65 12.39
C ALA A 76 10.61 -20.60 11.91
N ASP A 77 11.17 -21.41 12.80
CA ASP A 77 12.22 -22.41 12.50
C ASP A 77 11.71 -23.58 11.64
N ALA A 78 10.39 -23.78 11.55
CA ALA A 78 9.79 -24.75 10.63
C ALA A 78 9.77 -24.27 9.17
N ASN A 79 10.01 -22.97 8.91
CA ASN A 79 10.11 -22.45 7.56
C ASN A 79 11.43 -22.85 6.90
N THR A 80 11.39 -23.09 5.59
CA THR A 80 12.61 -23.27 4.78
C THR A 80 12.95 -21.96 4.07
N VAL A 81 14.07 -21.34 4.44
CA VAL A 81 14.60 -20.17 3.74
C VAL A 81 15.50 -20.64 2.60
N ALA A 82 14.99 -20.57 1.37
CA ALA A 82 15.74 -20.91 0.16
C ALA A 82 16.13 -19.66 -0.62
N VAL A 83 17.13 -19.80 -1.49
CA VAL A 83 17.43 -18.78 -2.52
C VAL A 83 16.34 -18.85 -3.59
N SER A 84 15.38 -17.94 -3.52
CA SER A 84 14.23 -17.91 -4.42
C SER A 84 14.49 -17.06 -5.66
N MET A 85 14.73 -17.71 -6.80
CA MET A 85 14.85 -17.07 -8.12
C MET A 85 13.55 -17.12 -8.93
N ILE A 86 12.40 -17.13 -8.24
CA ILE A 86 11.06 -17.22 -8.85
C ILE A 86 10.72 -15.92 -9.61
N GLY A 87 11.13 -14.77 -9.09
CA GLY A 87 10.76 -13.46 -9.63
C GLY A 87 9.28 -13.17 -9.42
N GLN A 88 8.55 -12.91 -10.51
CA GLN A 88 7.12 -12.60 -10.48
C GLN A 88 6.78 -11.40 -9.56
N GLY A 89 7.59 -10.34 -9.60
CA GLY A 89 7.36 -9.11 -8.82
C GLY A 89 7.95 -9.13 -7.40
N TYR A 90 8.55 -10.24 -6.97
CA TYR A 90 9.27 -10.33 -5.69
C TYR A 90 10.72 -10.75 -5.94
N TYR A 91 11.64 -9.95 -5.41
CA TYR A 91 13.07 -10.15 -5.60
C TYR A 91 13.76 -9.97 -4.26
N ASP A 92 14.63 -10.91 -3.91
CA ASP A 92 15.42 -10.78 -2.69
C ASP A 92 16.26 -9.49 -2.74
N THR A 93 16.43 -8.85 -1.59
CA THR A 93 17.07 -7.55 -1.49
C THR A 93 17.80 -7.40 -0.16
N PHE A 94 18.90 -6.65 -0.19
CA PHE A 94 19.61 -6.30 1.04
C PHE A 94 18.94 -5.09 1.68
N THR A 95 18.34 -5.29 2.87
CA THR A 95 17.85 -4.19 3.69
C THR A 95 19.04 -3.59 4.45
N PRO A 96 19.44 -2.33 4.20
CA PRO A 96 20.57 -1.73 4.92
C PRO A 96 20.33 -1.77 6.45
N PRO A 97 21.26 -2.32 7.25
CA PRO A 97 21.04 -2.51 8.69
C PRO A 97 20.71 -1.21 9.44
N VAL A 98 21.23 -0.07 8.96
CA VAL A 98 20.92 1.25 9.52
C VAL A 98 19.45 1.62 9.34
N LEU A 99 18.83 1.24 8.21
CA LEU A 99 17.42 1.49 7.94
C LEU A 99 16.52 0.51 8.71
N LEU A 100 16.90 -0.78 8.74
CA LEU A 100 16.21 -1.79 9.53
C LEU A 100 16.10 -1.35 11.01
N ARG A 101 17.24 -1.03 11.63
CA ARG A 101 17.30 -0.69 13.05
C ARG A 101 16.64 0.64 13.39
N ASN A 102 16.88 1.69 12.59
CA ASN A 102 16.50 3.06 12.96
C ASN A 102 15.14 3.50 12.41
N ILE A 103 14.52 2.72 11.53
CA ILE A 103 13.19 3.00 10.96
C ILE A 103 12.25 1.83 11.24
N MET A 104 12.52 0.65 10.69
CA MET A 104 11.59 -0.49 10.78
C MET A 104 11.41 -1.00 12.22
N GLU A 105 12.49 -1.05 12.99
CA GLU A 105 12.49 -1.48 14.40
C GLU A 105 12.38 -0.31 15.39
N ASN A 106 12.03 0.90 14.91
CA ASN A 106 11.95 2.10 15.74
C ASN A 106 10.49 2.58 15.95
N PRO A 107 9.95 2.52 17.17
CA PRO A 107 8.56 2.91 17.44
C PRO A 107 8.25 4.37 17.13
N ALA A 108 9.25 5.25 17.08
CA ALA A 108 9.05 6.64 16.66
C ALA A 108 8.59 6.76 15.20
N TRP A 109 8.86 5.75 14.36
CA TRP A 109 8.46 5.70 12.96
C TRP A 109 7.18 4.90 12.69
N TYR A 110 6.92 3.84 13.47
CA TYR A 110 5.81 2.91 13.19
C TYR A 110 4.57 3.07 14.10
N THR A 111 4.63 3.85 15.18
CA THR A 111 3.46 4.02 16.08
C THR A 111 2.53 5.14 15.66
N ALA A 112 3.04 6.16 14.97
CA ALA A 112 2.22 7.25 14.43
C ALA A 112 1.33 6.76 13.27
N TYR A 113 0.16 7.37 13.12
CA TYR A 113 -0.75 7.09 12.01
C TYR A 113 -0.63 8.13 10.88
N THR A 114 -1.66 8.18 10.03
CA THR A 114 -1.78 9.13 8.92
C THR A 114 -1.42 10.57 9.36
N PRO A 115 -0.62 11.32 8.59
CA PRO A 115 -0.24 12.71 8.90
C PRO A 115 -1.39 13.71 8.68
N TYR A 116 -2.49 13.55 9.43
CA TYR A 116 -3.63 14.48 9.40
C TYR A 116 -3.29 15.85 10.02
N GLN A 117 -2.39 15.87 11.00
CA GLN A 117 -1.89 17.09 11.66
C GLN A 117 -0.49 17.41 11.10
N PRO A 118 -0.37 18.16 9.99
CA PRO A 118 0.88 18.29 9.25
C PRO A 118 2.01 18.93 10.08
N GLU A 119 1.69 19.87 10.98
CA GLU A 119 2.64 20.63 11.79
C GLU A 119 3.51 19.73 12.69
N ILE A 120 2.93 18.63 13.17
CA ILE A 120 3.62 17.62 14.00
C ILE A 120 3.97 16.36 13.21
N SER A 121 4.00 16.47 11.88
CA SER A 121 4.16 15.33 10.98
C SER A 121 5.14 15.55 9.83
N GLN A 122 5.89 16.65 9.86
CA GLN A 122 6.77 17.06 8.75
C GLN A 122 7.80 15.99 8.36
N GLY A 123 8.43 15.31 9.31
CA GLY A 123 9.47 14.32 9.00
C GLY A 123 8.98 13.16 8.11
N ARG A 124 7.82 12.58 8.40
CA ARG A 124 7.25 11.51 7.55
C ARG A 124 6.62 12.05 6.26
N LEU A 125 6.13 13.29 6.27
CA LEU A 125 5.64 13.94 5.05
C LEU A 125 6.79 14.21 4.07
N GLU A 126 7.95 14.65 4.56
CA GLU A 126 9.16 14.82 3.75
C GLU A 126 9.66 13.48 3.20
N ALA A 127 9.72 12.43 4.02
CA ALA A 127 10.10 11.10 3.55
C ALA A 127 9.14 10.56 2.47
N LEU A 128 7.84 10.84 2.58
CA LEU A 128 6.86 10.51 1.54
C LEU A 128 6.99 11.40 0.30
N LEU A 129 7.41 12.65 0.43
CA LEU A 129 7.75 13.49 -0.72
C LEU A 129 8.97 12.92 -1.45
N ASN A 130 10.00 12.48 -0.72
CA ASN A 130 11.17 11.80 -1.30
C ASN A 130 10.77 10.51 -2.01
N PHE A 131 9.83 9.74 -1.45
CA PHE A 131 9.25 8.59 -2.14
C PHE A 131 8.62 9.00 -3.48
N GLN A 132 7.77 10.03 -3.48
CA GLN A 132 7.12 10.50 -4.70
C GLN A 132 8.15 10.98 -5.74
N THR A 133 9.16 11.73 -5.32
CA THR A 133 10.25 12.22 -6.19
C THR A 133 11.03 11.06 -6.79
N MET A 134 11.43 10.07 -5.98
CA MET A 134 12.11 8.87 -6.45
C MET A 134 11.27 8.14 -7.52
N ILE A 135 9.96 8.00 -7.31
CA ILE A 135 9.08 7.38 -8.30
C ILE A 135 9.00 8.22 -9.58
N THR A 136 8.80 9.54 -9.49
CA THR A 136 8.70 10.40 -10.69
C THR A 136 9.99 10.39 -11.50
N ASP A 137 11.14 10.46 -10.82
CA ASP A 137 12.45 10.46 -11.48
C ASP A 137 12.72 9.14 -12.22
N LEU A 138 12.43 8.00 -11.57
CA LEU A 138 12.66 6.69 -12.19
C LEU A 138 11.64 6.33 -13.25
N THR A 139 10.39 6.80 -13.13
CA THR A 139 9.33 6.48 -14.11
C THR A 139 9.25 7.48 -15.25
N GLY A 140 9.91 8.64 -15.14
CA GLY A 140 9.83 9.73 -16.13
C GLY A 140 8.47 10.43 -16.17
N LEU A 141 7.61 10.21 -15.17
CA LEU A 141 6.28 10.81 -15.05
C LEU A 141 6.28 11.96 -14.03
N GLU A 142 5.21 12.76 -14.03
CA GLU A 142 5.23 14.08 -13.37
C GLU A 142 4.75 14.05 -11.91
N ILE A 143 3.88 13.09 -11.54
CA ILE A 143 3.29 13.00 -10.21
C ILE A 143 3.18 11.54 -9.78
N ALA A 144 3.58 11.23 -8.55
CA ALA A 144 3.36 9.93 -7.91
C ALA A 144 2.58 10.08 -6.60
N ASN A 145 1.83 9.06 -6.21
CA ASN A 145 1.12 9.05 -4.93
C ASN A 145 2.01 8.60 -3.76
N ALA A 146 1.52 8.77 -2.53
CA ALA A 146 2.19 8.35 -1.30
C ALA A 146 1.83 6.91 -0.92
N SER A 147 2.06 6.02 -1.91
CA SER A 147 1.88 4.57 -1.97
C SER A 147 0.49 4.00 -2.28
N MET A 148 0.52 2.76 -2.76
CA MET A 148 -0.56 1.80 -2.96
C MET A 148 -0.32 0.54 -2.10
N LEU A 149 -1.27 -0.39 -2.08
CA LEU A 149 -1.21 -1.59 -1.24
C LEU A 149 -0.19 -2.62 -1.71
N ASP A 150 -0.15 -2.86 -3.03
CA ASP A 150 0.77 -3.77 -3.73
C ASP A 150 0.71 -3.45 -5.25
N GLU A 151 1.48 -4.18 -6.06
CA GLU A 151 1.51 -3.99 -7.51
C GLU A 151 0.17 -4.32 -8.20
N GLY A 152 -0.47 -5.44 -7.83
CA GLY A 152 -1.69 -5.91 -8.50
C GLY A 152 -2.87 -4.93 -8.28
N THR A 153 -2.99 -4.40 -7.07
CA THR A 153 -3.97 -3.37 -6.73
C THR A 153 -3.62 -2.03 -7.36
N ALA A 154 -2.34 -1.67 -7.48
CA ALA A 154 -1.93 -0.49 -8.25
C ALA A 154 -2.30 -0.62 -9.74
N ALA A 155 -2.11 -1.79 -10.35
CA ALA A 155 -2.53 -2.06 -11.73
C ALA A 155 -4.05 -1.91 -11.90
N ALA A 156 -4.84 -2.45 -10.97
CA ALA A 156 -6.30 -2.29 -11.00
C ALA A 156 -6.74 -0.83 -10.82
N GLU A 157 -5.99 -0.05 -10.06
CA GLU A 157 -6.26 1.38 -9.89
C GLU A 157 -5.84 2.19 -11.12
N ALA A 158 -4.77 1.77 -11.83
CA ALA A 158 -4.44 2.30 -13.14
C ALA A 158 -5.55 2.02 -14.16
N MET A 159 -6.12 0.81 -14.18
CA MET A 159 -7.29 0.46 -14.99
C MET A 159 -8.46 1.42 -14.72
N THR A 160 -8.86 1.61 -13.45
CA THR A 160 -10.01 2.48 -13.15
C THR A 160 -9.70 3.96 -13.38
N LEU A 161 -8.46 4.39 -13.15
CA LEU A 161 -8.00 5.74 -13.48
C LEU A 161 -8.13 6.01 -14.98
N MET A 162 -7.61 5.11 -15.83
CA MET A 162 -7.70 5.24 -17.28
C MET A 162 -9.16 5.26 -17.73
N HIS A 163 -9.99 4.38 -17.18
CA HIS A 163 -11.43 4.34 -17.48
C HIS A 163 -12.16 5.64 -17.13
N ARG A 164 -11.77 6.33 -16.03
CA ARG A 164 -12.33 7.66 -15.68
C ARG A 164 -11.75 8.81 -16.52
N ALA A 165 -10.52 8.68 -16.99
CA ALA A 165 -9.78 9.76 -17.65
C ALA A 165 -9.98 9.80 -19.17
N THR A 166 -10.21 8.64 -19.79
CA THR A 166 -10.50 8.54 -21.22
C THR A 166 -11.90 9.03 -21.57
N ARG A 167 -12.09 9.41 -22.83
CA ARG A 167 -13.40 9.75 -23.41
C ARG A 167 -14.02 8.58 -24.17
N SER A 168 -13.31 7.46 -24.28
CA SER A 168 -13.80 6.24 -24.92
C SER A 168 -15.08 5.76 -24.25
N ARG A 169 -16.03 5.27 -25.06
CA ARG A 169 -17.25 4.62 -24.55
C ARG A 169 -17.09 3.10 -24.42
N SER A 170 -15.94 2.57 -24.85
CA SER A 170 -15.61 1.17 -24.71
C SER A 170 -15.40 0.81 -23.24
N ASN A 171 -15.87 -0.38 -22.86
CA ASN A 171 -15.57 -0.96 -21.54
C ASN A 171 -14.52 -2.07 -21.64
N ARG A 172 -13.68 -2.03 -22.69
CA ARG A 172 -12.65 -3.03 -22.99
C ARG A 172 -11.25 -2.51 -22.64
N LEU A 173 -10.51 -3.31 -21.87
CA LEU A 173 -9.12 -3.07 -21.52
C LEU A 173 -8.26 -4.17 -22.15
N ALA A 174 -7.24 -3.78 -22.93
CA ALA A 174 -6.25 -4.75 -23.41
C ALA A 174 -5.21 -5.01 -22.31
N VAL A 175 -4.87 -6.27 -22.05
CA VAL A 175 -3.85 -6.65 -21.06
C VAL A 175 -2.86 -7.60 -21.72
N ASP A 176 -1.57 -7.28 -21.65
CA ASP A 176 -0.52 -8.13 -22.21
C ASP A 176 -0.45 -9.48 -21.49
N VAL A 177 -0.17 -10.56 -22.24
CA VAL A 177 0.02 -11.90 -21.69
C VAL A 177 1.22 -12.02 -20.75
N ASP A 178 2.17 -11.09 -20.81
CA ASP A 178 3.43 -11.11 -20.05
C ASP A 178 3.39 -10.18 -18.82
N VAL A 179 2.20 -9.78 -18.34
CA VAL A 179 2.06 -9.23 -16.99
C VAL A 179 2.19 -10.33 -15.94
N PHE A 180 2.53 -10.00 -14.68
CA PHE A 180 2.58 -11.02 -13.64
C PHE A 180 1.22 -11.69 -13.42
N THR A 181 1.23 -12.99 -13.13
CA THR A 181 0.01 -13.82 -13.03
C THR A 181 -0.96 -13.30 -11.98
N GLN A 182 -0.44 -12.90 -10.81
CA GLN A 182 -1.24 -12.30 -9.74
C GLN A 182 -1.81 -10.93 -10.14
N THR A 183 -1.06 -10.14 -10.91
CA THR A 183 -1.51 -8.83 -11.42
C THR A 183 -2.70 -9.00 -12.37
N ALA A 184 -2.62 -9.95 -13.31
CA ALA A 184 -3.74 -10.31 -14.19
C ALA A 184 -4.97 -10.78 -13.40
N THR A 185 -4.76 -11.57 -12.34
CA THR A 185 -5.84 -12.08 -11.48
C THR A 185 -6.56 -10.95 -10.73
N VAL A 186 -5.81 -10.00 -10.16
CA VAL A 186 -6.38 -8.84 -9.47
C VAL A 186 -7.12 -7.92 -10.45
N LEU A 187 -6.57 -7.69 -11.64
CA LEU A 187 -7.22 -6.94 -12.71
C LEU A 187 -8.58 -7.55 -13.08
N ALA A 188 -8.62 -8.85 -13.39
CA ALA A 188 -9.86 -9.55 -13.73
C ALA A 188 -10.90 -9.49 -12.60
N THR A 189 -10.45 -9.65 -11.35
CA THR A 189 -11.32 -9.58 -10.16
C THR A 189 -11.94 -8.19 -10.00
N ARG A 190 -11.16 -7.14 -10.21
CA ARG A 190 -11.61 -5.73 -10.08
C ARG A 190 -12.43 -5.26 -11.28
N ALA A 191 -12.18 -5.82 -12.46
CA ALA A 191 -12.93 -5.53 -13.68
C ALA A 191 -14.37 -6.07 -13.64
N LYS A 192 -14.55 -7.29 -13.11
CA LYS A 192 -15.85 -8.00 -13.06
C LYS A 192 -17.02 -7.17 -12.50
N PRO A 193 -16.96 -6.56 -11.30
CA PRO A 193 -18.08 -5.78 -10.76
C PRO A 193 -18.35 -4.47 -11.52
N LEU A 194 -17.39 -4.01 -12.33
CA LEU A 194 -17.52 -2.80 -13.16
C LEU A 194 -17.97 -3.12 -14.60
N GLY A 195 -18.15 -4.41 -14.92
CA GLY A 195 -18.48 -4.88 -16.26
C GLY A 195 -17.37 -4.66 -17.29
N ILE A 196 -16.13 -4.40 -16.85
CA ILE A 196 -14.98 -4.19 -17.73
C ILE A 196 -14.58 -5.53 -18.35
N GLU A 197 -14.47 -5.58 -19.68
CA GLU A 197 -13.97 -6.73 -20.43
C GLU A 197 -12.44 -6.65 -20.49
N ILE A 198 -11.76 -7.68 -19.95
CA ILE A 198 -10.31 -7.85 -20.10
C ILE A 198 -10.04 -8.63 -21.39
N VAL A 199 -9.36 -7.99 -22.34
CA VAL A 199 -8.91 -8.57 -23.59
C VAL A 199 -7.44 -8.94 -23.47
N THR A 200 -7.16 -10.19 -23.09
CA THR A 200 -5.79 -10.68 -22.97
C THR A 200 -5.21 -11.00 -24.35
N ALA A 201 -4.06 -10.43 -24.69
CA ALA A 201 -3.38 -10.67 -25.97
C ALA A 201 -1.86 -10.50 -25.85
N ASP A 202 -1.09 -11.08 -26.78
CA ASP A 202 0.32 -10.75 -26.93
C ASP A 202 0.44 -9.42 -27.68
N LEU A 203 0.64 -8.33 -26.94
CA LEU A 203 0.62 -6.96 -27.47
C LEU A 203 1.85 -6.62 -28.30
N ARG A 204 2.87 -7.49 -28.31
CA ARG A 204 4.00 -7.38 -29.25
C ARG A 204 3.56 -7.61 -30.70
N ASN A 205 2.41 -8.27 -30.89
CA ASN A 205 1.79 -8.45 -32.21
C ASN A 205 0.81 -7.32 -32.58
N GLY A 206 0.73 -6.27 -31.76
CA GLY A 206 -0.18 -5.13 -31.94
C GLY A 206 -1.44 -5.20 -31.07
N LEU A 207 -2.23 -4.13 -31.12
CA LEU A 207 -3.45 -4.01 -30.32
C LEU A 207 -4.60 -4.86 -30.88
N PRO A 208 -5.38 -5.52 -30.02
CA PRO A 208 -6.63 -6.17 -30.42
C PRO A 208 -7.56 -5.25 -31.21
N GLU A 209 -8.41 -5.83 -32.06
CA GLU A 209 -9.39 -5.06 -32.83
C GLU A 209 -10.46 -4.42 -31.93
N GLY A 210 -11.03 -3.32 -32.44
CA GLY A 210 -12.10 -2.55 -31.80
C GLY A 210 -11.61 -1.45 -30.88
N GLU A 211 -12.57 -0.74 -30.29
CA GLU A 211 -12.29 0.35 -29.35
C GLU A 211 -11.86 -0.20 -27.99
N LEU A 212 -10.83 0.44 -27.43
CA LEU A 212 -10.29 0.16 -26.09
C LEU A 212 -10.31 1.48 -25.31
N PHE A 213 -10.49 1.41 -24.00
CA PHE A 213 -10.33 2.59 -23.15
C PHE A 213 -8.90 2.70 -22.61
N GLY A 214 -8.20 1.57 -22.51
CA GLY A 214 -6.84 1.52 -22.06
C GLY A 214 -6.11 0.20 -22.37
N VAL A 215 -4.81 0.23 -22.13
CA VAL A 215 -3.88 -0.88 -22.37
C VAL A 215 -2.98 -1.02 -21.15
N ILE A 216 -2.76 -2.26 -20.69
CA ILE A 216 -1.81 -2.59 -19.62
C ILE A 216 -0.76 -3.55 -20.16
N ALA A 217 0.52 -3.20 -19.97
CA ALA A 217 1.66 -4.07 -20.23
C ALA A 217 2.69 -3.94 -19.09
N GLN A 218 3.78 -4.69 -19.18
CA GLN A 218 4.82 -4.75 -18.14
C GLN A 218 6.21 -4.47 -18.73
N LEU A 219 7.10 -3.88 -17.94
CA LEU A 219 8.45 -3.46 -18.31
C LEU A 219 9.44 -3.63 -17.12
N PRO A 220 10.28 -4.68 -17.09
CA PRO A 220 10.27 -5.87 -17.94
C PRO A 220 9.05 -6.76 -17.71
N GLY A 221 8.73 -7.62 -18.68
CA GLY A 221 7.66 -8.62 -18.55
C GLY A 221 7.93 -9.71 -17.53
N ALA A 222 6.91 -10.49 -17.19
CA ALA A 222 6.98 -11.66 -16.31
C ALA A 222 7.98 -12.72 -16.80
N SER A 223 8.19 -12.80 -18.11
CA SER A 223 9.22 -13.61 -18.77
C SER A 223 10.66 -13.07 -18.60
N GLY A 224 10.82 -11.87 -18.06
CA GLY A 224 12.08 -11.13 -18.01
C GLY A 224 12.40 -10.34 -19.28
N ARG A 225 11.54 -10.39 -20.30
CA ARG A 225 11.76 -9.67 -21.56
C ARG A 225 11.63 -8.16 -21.38
N ILE A 226 12.62 -7.42 -21.87
CA ILE A 226 12.54 -5.97 -22.06
C ILE A 226 11.96 -5.73 -23.46
N THR A 227 10.81 -5.07 -23.53
CA THR A 227 10.11 -4.78 -24.78
C THR A 227 10.04 -3.28 -24.97
N ASP A 228 10.40 -2.79 -26.16
CA ASP A 228 10.13 -1.41 -26.53
C ASP A 228 8.64 -1.25 -26.86
N TRP A 229 7.92 -0.56 -25.98
CA TRP A 229 6.48 -0.34 -26.10
C TRP A 229 6.13 0.95 -26.85
N THR A 230 7.10 1.72 -27.35
CA THR A 230 6.86 3.03 -28.01
C THR A 230 5.82 2.93 -29.13
N ALA A 231 5.95 1.93 -30.01
CA ALA A 231 5.01 1.72 -31.11
C ALA A 231 3.61 1.33 -30.63
N LEU A 232 3.50 0.57 -29.53
CA LEU A 232 2.22 0.19 -28.93
C LEU A 232 1.53 1.41 -28.31
N VAL A 233 2.29 2.26 -27.61
CA VAL A 233 1.79 3.50 -27.01
C VAL A 233 1.19 4.40 -28.07
N GLN A 234 1.93 4.64 -29.16
CA GLN A 234 1.41 5.46 -30.27
C GLN A 234 0.11 4.89 -30.86
N GLN A 235 0.06 3.58 -31.11
CA GLN A 235 -1.15 2.92 -31.63
C GLN A 235 -2.35 3.04 -30.68
N ALA A 236 -2.12 2.99 -29.37
CA ALA A 236 -3.18 3.13 -28.37
C ALA A 236 -3.70 4.57 -28.34
N HIS A 237 -2.81 5.56 -28.37
CA HIS A 237 -3.14 6.98 -28.41
C HIS A 237 -3.89 7.37 -29.70
N ASP A 238 -3.50 6.82 -30.85
CA ASP A 238 -4.20 7.01 -32.13
C ASP A 238 -5.66 6.52 -32.05
N ARG A 239 -5.95 5.55 -31.18
CA ARG A 239 -7.30 5.03 -30.89
C ARG A 239 -7.97 5.71 -29.69
N GLY A 240 -7.35 6.72 -29.10
CA GLY A 240 -7.86 7.43 -27.91
C GLY A 240 -7.85 6.62 -26.61
N ALA A 241 -7.12 5.50 -26.57
CA ALA A 241 -6.89 4.71 -25.37
C ALA A 241 -5.69 5.24 -24.58
N LEU A 242 -5.68 5.05 -23.26
CA LEU A 242 -4.52 5.39 -22.41
C LEU A 242 -3.66 4.15 -22.16
N VAL A 243 -2.38 4.34 -21.84
CA VAL A 243 -1.46 3.21 -21.57
C VAL A 243 -0.91 3.26 -20.16
N ALA A 244 -0.99 2.13 -19.46
CA ALA A 244 -0.34 1.93 -18.17
C ALA A 244 0.73 0.83 -18.26
N LEU A 245 1.92 1.10 -17.73
CA LEU A 245 3.02 0.14 -17.69
C LEU A 245 3.38 -0.24 -16.25
N GLY A 246 3.37 -1.53 -15.96
CA GLY A 246 3.92 -2.09 -14.74
C GLY A 246 5.44 -2.11 -14.83
N ALA A 247 6.14 -1.33 -14.01
CA ALA A 247 7.57 -1.13 -14.16
C ALA A 247 8.39 -1.44 -12.90
N ASP A 248 9.50 -2.17 -13.08
CA ASP A 248 10.45 -2.45 -12.00
C ASP A 248 11.43 -1.28 -11.85
N LEU A 249 11.37 -0.58 -10.71
CA LEU A 249 12.16 0.62 -10.46
C LEU A 249 13.68 0.40 -10.52
N LEU A 250 14.17 -0.79 -10.16
CA LEU A 250 15.58 -1.09 -10.28
C LEU A 250 15.97 -1.28 -11.74
N ALA A 251 15.12 -1.92 -12.54
CA ALA A 251 15.35 -2.04 -13.98
C ALA A 251 15.36 -0.67 -14.66
N LEU A 252 14.49 0.26 -14.24
CA LEU A 252 14.43 1.63 -14.77
C LEU A 252 15.69 2.46 -14.53
N THR A 253 16.61 2.02 -13.68
CA THR A 253 17.94 2.65 -13.58
C THR A 253 18.81 2.44 -14.83
N LEU A 254 18.45 1.46 -15.69
CA LEU A 254 19.23 1.06 -16.87
C LEU A 254 18.45 1.11 -18.19
N ILE A 255 17.12 1.15 -18.15
CA ILE A 255 16.27 1.09 -19.34
C ILE A 255 15.40 2.34 -19.45
N THR A 256 14.98 2.68 -20.67
CA THR A 256 14.12 3.84 -20.93
C THR A 256 12.83 3.74 -20.12
N PRO A 257 12.50 4.76 -19.32
CA PRO A 257 11.37 4.71 -18.41
C PRO A 257 10.02 4.95 -19.11
N PRO A 258 8.89 4.53 -18.49
CA PRO A 258 7.55 4.67 -19.07
C PRO A 258 7.19 6.05 -19.59
N GLY A 259 7.56 7.12 -18.88
CA GLY A 259 7.25 8.49 -19.29
C GLY A 259 7.95 8.93 -20.57
N GLU A 260 9.16 8.45 -20.83
CA GLU A 260 9.92 8.77 -22.05
C GLU A 260 9.37 8.06 -23.29
N ILE A 261 8.79 6.86 -23.12
CA ILE A 261 8.09 6.14 -24.19
C ILE A 261 6.61 6.57 -24.36
N GLY A 262 6.17 7.56 -23.58
CA GLY A 262 4.85 8.19 -23.69
C GLY A 262 3.71 7.46 -22.96
N ALA A 263 4.00 6.53 -22.04
CA ALA A 263 2.96 5.90 -21.24
C ALA A 263 2.25 6.94 -20.35
N ASP A 264 0.94 6.81 -20.15
CA ASP A 264 0.17 7.78 -19.34
C ASP A 264 0.26 7.50 -17.83
N VAL A 265 0.51 6.24 -17.46
CA VAL A 265 0.56 5.74 -16.09
C VAL A 265 1.70 4.74 -15.94
N ALA A 266 2.46 4.82 -14.85
CA ALA A 266 3.35 3.77 -14.40
C ALA A 266 2.86 3.24 -13.04
N PHE A 267 2.93 1.93 -12.84
CA PHE A 267 2.61 1.29 -11.57
C PHE A 267 3.64 0.21 -11.24
N GLY A 268 3.69 -0.23 -9.99
CA GLY A 268 4.59 -1.32 -9.60
C GLY A 268 4.70 -1.45 -8.09
N THR A 269 5.76 -2.12 -7.66
CA THR A 269 6.16 -2.25 -6.25
C THR A 269 7.54 -1.65 -6.03
N THR A 270 7.78 -1.13 -4.83
CA THR A 270 9.11 -0.68 -4.39
C THR A 270 9.82 -1.72 -3.54
N GLN A 271 9.33 -2.95 -3.47
CA GLN A 271 9.83 -3.99 -2.55
C GLN A 271 11.35 -4.16 -2.60
N ARG A 272 11.92 -4.29 -3.80
CA ARG A 272 13.36 -4.56 -3.95
C ARG A 272 14.26 -3.37 -3.62
N PHE A 273 13.70 -2.22 -3.28
CA PHE A 273 14.43 -1.10 -2.68
C PHE A 273 14.49 -1.30 -1.15
N GLY A 274 15.20 -2.35 -0.74
CA GLY A 274 15.54 -2.59 0.66
C GLY A 274 14.39 -2.97 1.59
N VAL A 275 13.31 -3.56 1.09
CA VAL A 275 12.23 -4.12 1.93
C VAL A 275 12.21 -5.65 1.82
N PRO A 276 12.23 -6.41 2.94
CA PRO A 276 12.22 -7.87 2.90
C PRO A 276 11.01 -8.43 2.15
N MET A 277 11.16 -9.58 1.47
CA MET A 277 10.05 -10.22 0.73
C MET A 277 8.82 -10.53 1.60
N GLY A 278 9.00 -10.75 2.91
CA GLY A 278 7.89 -10.82 3.88
C GLY A 278 6.84 -11.90 3.59
N PHE A 279 7.18 -12.92 2.79
CA PHE A 279 6.24 -13.93 2.29
C PHE A 279 4.97 -13.32 1.66
N GLY A 280 5.12 -12.17 0.98
CA GLY A 280 4.07 -11.45 0.27
C GLY A 280 3.92 -9.98 0.65
N GLY A 281 4.45 -9.54 1.80
CA GLY A 281 4.35 -8.15 2.21
C GLY A 281 4.65 -7.89 3.69
N PRO A 282 4.45 -6.64 4.16
CA PRO A 282 3.95 -5.50 3.40
C PRO A 282 5.01 -4.85 2.49
N HIS A 283 4.59 -4.33 1.34
CA HIS A 283 5.43 -3.54 0.42
C HIS A 283 4.64 -2.34 -0.10
N ALA A 284 5.31 -1.21 -0.34
CA ALA A 284 4.64 -0.08 -0.98
C ALA A 284 4.49 -0.33 -2.48
N GLY A 285 3.24 -0.48 -2.93
CA GLY A 285 2.91 -0.27 -4.33
C GLY A 285 3.07 1.21 -4.69
N TYR A 286 3.23 1.53 -5.96
CA TYR A 286 3.24 2.92 -6.43
C TYR A 286 2.35 3.10 -7.65
N LEU A 287 1.89 4.33 -7.87
CA LEU A 287 1.26 4.75 -9.10
C LEU A 287 1.71 6.18 -9.44
N SER A 288 2.18 6.36 -10.67
CA SER A 288 2.65 7.64 -11.20
C SER A 288 1.96 7.97 -12.52
N VAL A 289 1.72 9.27 -12.77
CA VAL A 289 0.94 9.80 -13.88
C VAL A 289 1.47 11.16 -14.34
N HIS A 290 1.06 11.60 -15.52
CA HIS A 290 1.14 13.02 -15.90
C HIS A 290 0.21 13.91 -15.06
N ALA A 291 0.58 15.18 -14.87
CA ALA A 291 -0.15 16.16 -14.08
C ALA A 291 -1.60 16.37 -14.53
N LYS A 292 -1.89 16.19 -15.83
CA LYS A 292 -3.27 16.19 -16.38
C LYS A 292 -4.19 15.18 -15.68
N HIS A 293 -3.64 14.10 -15.11
CA HIS A 293 -4.37 13.03 -14.43
C HIS A 293 -4.30 13.10 -12.89
N ALA A 294 -3.66 14.12 -12.31
CA ALA A 294 -3.50 14.28 -10.85
C ALA A 294 -4.82 14.17 -10.07
N ARG A 295 -5.92 14.70 -10.64
CA ARG A 295 -7.25 14.68 -10.02
C ARG A 295 -7.89 13.29 -9.99
N GLN A 296 -7.39 12.35 -10.78
CA GLN A 296 -7.86 10.96 -10.85
C GLN A 296 -6.99 9.99 -10.04
N LEU A 297 -5.84 10.46 -9.55
CA LEU A 297 -4.87 9.67 -8.81
C LEU A 297 -5.50 9.08 -7.53
N PRO A 298 -5.35 7.77 -7.26
CA PRO A 298 -5.83 7.13 -6.04
C PRO A 298 -4.90 7.44 -4.85
N GLY A 299 -5.47 7.38 -3.65
CA GLY A 299 -4.71 7.52 -2.42
C GLY A 299 -4.15 8.92 -2.16
N ARG A 300 -3.27 8.97 -1.17
CA ARG A 300 -2.69 10.20 -0.63
C ARG A 300 -1.64 10.77 -1.58
N LEU A 301 -1.47 12.08 -1.54
CA LEU A 301 -0.44 12.80 -2.27
C LEU A 301 0.11 13.86 -1.33
N VAL A 302 1.42 13.87 -1.11
CA VAL A 302 2.10 14.95 -0.38
C VAL A 302 2.39 16.09 -1.36
N GLY A 303 2.12 17.31 -0.93
CA GLY A 303 2.46 18.53 -1.67
C GLY A 303 3.18 19.53 -0.78
N VAL A 304 3.99 20.38 -1.42
CA VAL A 304 4.63 21.54 -0.80
C VAL A 304 3.62 22.68 -0.71
N SER A 305 3.62 23.37 0.43
CA SER A 305 2.80 24.52 0.77
C SER A 305 3.66 25.51 1.54
N VAL A 306 3.04 26.55 2.10
CA VAL A 306 3.65 27.45 3.09
C VAL A 306 2.89 27.39 4.42
N ASP A 307 3.59 27.66 5.52
CA ASP A 307 3.01 27.82 6.86
C ASP A 307 2.54 29.28 7.12
N GLY A 308 2.13 29.57 8.36
CA GLY A 308 1.67 30.90 8.76
C GLY A 308 2.74 32.00 8.73
N ASP A 309 4.01 31.62 8.78
CA ASP A 309 5.17 32.52 8.73
C ASP A 309 5.75 32.65 7.31
N GLY A 310 5.17 31.92 6.34
CA GLY A 310 5.59 31.90 4.94
C GLY A 310 6.72 30.92 4.62
N ASN A 311 7.10 30.05 5.56
CA ASN A 311 8.14 29.03 5.33
C ASN A 311 7.57 27.84 4.53
N PRO A 312 8.37 27.19 3.67
CA PRO A 312 7.96 25.95 3.02
C PRO A 312 7.58 24.86 4.04
N ALA A 313 6.44 24.24 3.84
CA ALA A 313 5.94 23.15 4.69
C ALA A 313 5.20 22.10 3.85
N TYR A 314 5.19 20.85 4.31
CA TYR A 314 4.55 19.73 3.62
C TYR A 314 3.16 19.44 4.18
N ARG A 315 2.23 19.00 3.33
CA ARG A 315 0.91 18.51 3.75
C ARG A 315 0.33 17.52 2.75
N LEU A 316 -0.72 16.81 3.17
CA LEU A 316 -1.56 16.07 2.23
C LEU A 316 -2.30 17.05 1.31
N ALA A 317 -2.18 16.83 0.01
CA ALA A 317 -2.70 17.66 -1.07
C ALA A 317 -3.84 16.97 -1.83
N LEU A 318 -4.74 17.78 -2.39
CA LEU A 318 -5.88 17.31 -3.19
C LEU A 318 -6.74 16.24 -2.45
N GLN A 319 -6.91 16.38 -1.13
CA GLN A 319 -7.57 15.39 -0.28
C GLN A 319 -9.04 15.17 -0.65
N THR A 320 -9.66 16.10 -1.39
CA THR A 320 -11.02 15.93 -1.92
C THR A 320 -11.14 14.72 -2.86
N ARG A 321 -10.04 14.12 -3.35
CA ARG A 321 -10.08 12.85 -4.08
C ARG A 321 -10.42 11.64 -3.20
N GLU A 322 -10.14 11.72 -1.90
CA GLU A 322 -10.12 10.58 -0.98
C GLU A 322 -11.50 10.27 -0.36
N GLN A 323 -11.64 9.01 0.09
CA GLN A 323 -12.89 8.46 0.62
C GLN A 323 -13.50 9.26 1.80
N HIS A 324 -12.67 9.87 2.65
CA HIS A 324 -13.15 10.59 3.83
C HIS A 324 -13.87 11.90 3.49
N ILE A 325 -13.69 12.43 2.28
CA ILE A 325 -14.42 13.60 1.77
C ILE A 325 -15.47 13.19 0.74
N ARG A 326 -15.11 12.39 -0.28
CA ARG A 326 -16.00 12.10 -1.41
C ARG A 326 -16.75 10.78 -1.34
N ARG A 327 -16.45 9.91 -0.37
CA ARG A 327 -17.13 8.63 -0.14
C ARG A 327 -17.22 7.80 -1.44
N ASP A 328 -18.42 7.51 -1.92
CA ASP A 328 -18.72 6.79 -3.16
C ASP A 328 -18.19 7.48 -4.42
N LYS A 329 -17.96 8.79 -4.38
CA LYS A 329 -17.41 9.59 -5.50
C LYS A 329 -15.89 9.79 -5.42
N ALA A 330 -15.23 9.13 -4.47
CA ALA A 330 -13.77 9.17 -4.35
C ALA A 330 -13.11 8.46 -5.55
N THR A 331 -11.81 8.71 -5.75
CA THR A 331 -11.05 8.05 -6.82
C THR A 331 -10.76 6.58 -6.53
N SER A 332 -10.79 6.18 -5.24
CA SER A 332 -10.55 4.83 -4.75
C SER A 332 -11.13 4.69 -3.32
N ASN A 333 -11.28 3.45 -2.86
CA ASN A 333 -11.65 3.13 -1.48
C ASN A 333 -10.45 3.05 -0.51
N ILE A 334 -9.22 3.21 -1.01
CA ILE A 334 -8.00 3.12 -0.18
C ILE A 334 -8.00 4.16 0.95
N CYS A 335 -7.53 3.76 2.14
CA CYS A 335 -7.41 4.61 3.32
C CYS A 335 -6.07 4.40 4.03
N THR A 336 -5.91 3.29 4.75
CA THR A 336 -4.58 2.80 5.14
C THR A 336 -3.86 2.34 3.87
N ALA A 337 -2.63 2.79 3.70
CA ALA A 337 -1.73 2.38 2.63
C ALA A 337 -0.42 1.85 3.27
N GLN A 338 0.71 1.96 2.57
CA GLN A 338 1.96 1.33 2.97
C GLN A 338 3.05 2.36 3.32
N VAL A 339 2.68 3.35 4.14
CA VAL A 339 3.52 4.52 4.45
C VAL A 339 4.89 4.15 5.00
N LEU A 340 4.97 3.26 6.00
CA LEU A 340 6.25 2.88 6.60
C LEU A 340 7.19 2.24 5.56
N LEU A 341 6.64 1.45 4.63
CA LEU A 341 7.43 0.76 3.61
C LEU A 341 7.80 1.70 2.45
N ALA A 342 6.98 2.70 2.16
CA ALA A 342 7.33 3.80 1.26
C ALA A 342 8.50 4.62 1.85
N VAL A 343 8.49 4.89 3.16
CA VAL A 343 9.61 5.52 3.86
C VAL A 343 10.87 4.65 3.74
N MET A 344 10.78 3.34 3.99
CA MET A 344 11.92 2.43 3.83
C MET A 344 12.52 2.50 2.42
N ALA A 345 11.69 2.43 1.38
CA ALA A 345 12.14 2.48 -0.01
C ALA A 345 12.74 3.84 -0.41
N ALA A 346 12.16 4.96 0.05
CA ALA A 346 12.71 6.29 -0.18
C ALA A 346 14.07 6.47 0.51
N MET A 347 14.21 5.94 1.72
CA MET A 347 15.48 5.99 2.46
C MET A 347 16.52 5.06 1.87
N TYR A 348 16.11 3.92 1.29
CA TYR A 348 17.00 3.07 0.50
C TYR A 348 17.58 3.83 -0.69
N ALA A 349 16.72 4.46 -1.51
CA ALA A 349 17.18 5.27 -2.64
C ALA A 349 18.05 6.45 -2.19
N SER A 350 17.74 7.09 -1.06
CA SER A 350 18.55 8.17 -0.48
C SER A 350 19.92 7.68 0.02
N TYR A 351 19.98 6.47 0.57
CA TYR A 351 21.21 5.86 1.09
C TYR A 351 22.18 5.46 -0.04
N HIS A 352 21.65 4.92 -1.13
CA HIS A 352 22.45 4.51 -2.29
C HIS A 352 22.76 5.67 -3.24
N GLY A 353 21.81 6.59 -3.44
CA GLY A 353 21.86 7.59 -4.49
C GLY A 353 21.75 6.98 -5.90
N ALA A 354 21.72 7.82 -6.93
CA ALA A 354 21.54 7.36 -8.31
C ALA A 354 22.71 6.51 -8.85
N ALA A 355 23.90 6.62 -8.26
CA ALA A 355 25.10 5.91 -8.71
C ALA A 355 25.28 4.52 -8.06
N GLY A 356 24.62 4.27 -6.92
CA GLY A 356 24.76 3.04 -6.13
C GLY A 356 23.68 2.02 -6.45
#